data_AF-A0A8T3R5L3-F1
#
_entry.id   AF-A0A8T3R5L3-F1
#
_cell.length_a   1.000
_cell.length_b   1.000
_cell.length_c   1.000
_cell.angle_alpha   90.00
_cell.angle_beta   90.00
_cell.angle_gamma   90.00
#
_symmetry.space_group_name_H-M   'P 1'
#
loop_
_entity.id
_entity.type
_entity.pdbx_description
1 polymer ?
#
loop_
_entity_poly.entity_id
_entity_poly.type
_entity_poly.pdbx_seq_one_letter_code
_entity_poly.pdbx_strand_id
1 'polypeptide(L)'
;MTQGFDRGRDGRSTDLSSGNGVPSWLGESLNFCTRCGTSLVFGTVPGEDRERLACPECGHIAYVNPRLVVTTLPITDAGEIILIRRGIEPGKGWWAQPGGFLEVDDTVNLAAIR
;
A
#
# COMPACT_ATOMS: atom_id res chain seq x y z
N MET A 1 1.66 -27.43 -4.04
CA MET A 1 2.51 -27.14 -2.87
C MET A 1 2.23 -25.72 -2.44
N THR A 2 1.31 -25.50 -1.52
CA THR A 2 1.09 -24.18 -0.91
C THR A 2 2.25 -23.93 0.05
N GLN A 3 3.30 -23.24 -0.40
CA GLN A 3 4.18 -22.56 0.54
C GLN A 3 3.28 -21.67 1.39
N GLY A 4 3.27 -21.87 2.71
CA GLY A 4 2.45 -21.08 3.61
C GLY A 4 2.79 -19.62 3.45
N PHE A 5 1.78 -18.75 3.45
CA PHE A 5 2.00 -17.31 3.60
C PHE A 5 2.38 -17.02 5.05
N ASP A 6 3.61 -17.38 5.40
CA ASP A 6 4.13 -17.15 6.74
C ASP A 6 4.24 -15.64 7.00
N ARG A 7 3.92 -15.27 8.23
CA ARG A 7 3.96 -13.88 8.69
C ARG A 7 5.13 -13.68 9.63
N GLY A 8 5.92 -12.64 9.39
CA GLY A 8 6.97 -12.20 10.29
C GLY A 8 6.42 -11.68 11.61
N ARG A 9 7.32 -11.31 12.52
CA ARG A 9 6.98 -10.76 13.86
C ARG A 9 6.09 -9.51 13.80
N ASP A 10 6.25 -8.75 12.73
CA ASP A 10 5.47 -7.58 12.34
C ASP A 10 4.08 -7.92 11.76
N GLY A 11 3.74 -9.19 11.62
CA GLY A 11 2.51 -9.69 11.00
C GLY A 11 2.44 -9.49 9.48
N ARG A 12 3.56 -9.17 8.81
CA ARG A 12 3.70 -8.96 7.36
C ARG A 12 4.27 -10.21 6.68
N SER A 13 4.10 -10.33 5.35
CA SER A 13 4.66 -11.45 4.59
C SER A 13 6.19 -11.50 4.74
N THR A 14 6.74 -12.69 4.98
CA THR A 14 8.18 -12.93 5.01
C THR A 14 8.86 -12.76 3.65
N ASP A 15 8.09 -12.70 2.56
CA ASP A 15 8.61 -12.49 1.20
C ASP A 15 9.07 -11.05 0.94
N LEU A 16 8.78 -10.12 1.86
CA LEU A 16 9.15 -8.72 1.75
C LEU A 16 10.25 -8.39 2.76
N SER A 17 11.35 -7.79 2.28
CA SER A 17 12.40 -7.27 3.15
C SER A 17 11.82 -6.26 4.13
N SER A 18 11.93 -6.55 5.42
CA SER A 18 11.53 -5.64 6.48
C SER A 18 12.71 -4.75 6.90
N GLY A 19 12.49 -3.44 6.93
CA GLY A 19 13.35 -2.49 7.63
C GLY A 19 12.89 -2.32 9.08
N ASN A 20 12.74 -1.06 9.53
CA ASN A 20 12.27 -0.66 10.86
C ASN A 20 10.77 -0.94 11.08
N GLY A 21 10.30 -2.18 10.94
CA GLY A 21 8.89 -2.48 11.17
C GLY A 21 7.95 -2.14 10.01
N VAL A 22 8.51 -1.81 8.85
CA VAL A 22 7.80 -1.61 7.56
C VAL A 22 8.63 -2.20 6.42
N PRO A 23 8.08 -2.41 5.21
CA PRO A 23 8.88 -2.79 4.05
C PRO A 23 10.06 -1.82 3.85
N SER A 24 11.22 -2.34 3.43
CA SER A 24 12.48 -1.57 3.41
C SER A 24 12.38 -0.24 2.66
N TRP A 25 11.73 -0.23 1.48
CA TRP A 25 11.52 0.98 0.68
C TRP A 25 10.70 2.07 1.39
N LEU A 26 9.85 1.70 2.35
CA LEU A 26 9.10 2.66 3.16
C LEU A 26 9.90 3.08 4.40
N GLY A 27 10.67 2.15 4.98
CA GLY A 27 11.53 2.40 6.13
C GLY A 27 12.58 3.49 5.89
N GLU A 28 13.01 3.67 4.65
CA GLU A 28 13.92 4.75 4.25
C GLU A 28 13.31 6.15 4.44
N SER A 29 11.99 6.30 4.33
CA SER A 29 11.31 7.60 4.39
C SER A 29 10.45 7.82 5.64
N LEU A 30 9.98 6.75 6.29
CA LEU A 30 9.10 6.83 7.47
C LEU A 30 9.90 6.77 8.78
N ASN A 31 10.65 7.83 9.08
CA ASN A 31 11.56 7.89 10.23
C ASN A 31 11.03 8.73 11.41
N PHE A 32 10.20 9.73 11.15
CA PHE A 32 9.80 10.73 12.15
C PHE A 32 8.28 10.84 12.28
N CYS A 33 7.83 11.19 13.48
CA CYS A 33 6.42 11.38 13.79
C CYS A 33 5.87 12.60 13.06
N THR A 34 4.79 12.41 12.30
CA THR A 34 4.11 13.49 11.57
C THR A 34 3.41 14.50 12.49
N ARG A 35 3.24 14.19 13.78
CA ARG A 35 2.61 15.09 14.75
C ARG A 35 3.60 16.00 15.50
N CYS A 36 4.77 15.48 15.89
CA CYS A 36 5.70 16.20 16.76
C CYS A 36 7.17 16.17 16.31
N GLY A 37 7.49 15.46 15.23
CA GLY A 37 8.86 15.39 14.69
C GLY A 37 9.80 14.42 15.40
N THR A 38 9.41 13.82 16.53
CA THR A 38 10.23 12.81 17.24
C THR A 38 10.41 11.55 16.38
N SER A 39 11.59 10.93 16.43
CA SER A 39 11.85 9.65 15.76
C SER A 39 10.86 8.56 16.17
N LEU A 40 10.39 7.79 15.19
CA LEU A 40 9.50 6.65 15.41
C LEU A 40 10.31 5.44 15.88
N VAL A 41 9.71 4.63 16.74
CA VAL A 41 10.29 3.39 17.27
C VAL A 41 9.37 2.23 16.91
N PHE A 42 9.94 1.14 16.39
CA PHE A 42 9.22 -0.09 16.12
C PHE A 42 9.24 -1.00 17.35
N GLY A 43 8.07 -1.48 17.77
CA GLY A 43 7.97 -2.42 18.88
C GLY A 43 6.54 -2.69 19.31
N THR A 44 6.38 -3.38 20.43
CA THR A 44 5.07 -3.69 21.03
C THR A 44 4.37 -2.41 21.48
N VAL A 45 3.08 -2.28 21.15
CA VAL A 45 2.23 -1.17 21.61
C VAL A 45 1.05 -1.75 22.41
N PRO A 46 0.74 -1.21 23.60
CA PRO A 46 -0.38 -1.70 24.40
C PRO A 46 -1.71 -1.64 23.62
N GLY A 47 -2.45 -2.75 23.58
CA GLY A 47 -3.73 -2.85 22.89
C GLY A 47 -3.64 -3.18 21.39
N GLU A 48 -2.44 -3.31 20.83
CA GLU A 48 -2.23 -3.73 19.44
C GLU A 48 -1.88 -5.22 19.35
N ASP A 49 -2.44 -5.91 18.37
CA ASP A 49 -2.14 -7.32 18.08
C ASP A 49 -0.81 -7.51 17.35
N ARG A 50 -0.13 -6.42 16.98
CA ARG A 50 1.12 -6.43 16.20
C ARG A 50 2.06 -5.36 16.71
N GLU A 51 3.36 -5.58 16.56
CA GLU A 51 4.35 -4.53 16.72
C GLU A 51 4.08 -3.41 15.70
N ARG A 52 4.20 -2.15 16.13
CA ARG A 52 3.91 -0.95 15.32
C ARG A 52 5.07 0.03 15.40
N LEU A 53 5.15 0.90 14.40
CA LEU A 53 5.90 2.15 14.53
C LEU A 53 5.07 3.13 15.36
N ALA A 54 5.63 3.56 16.50
CA ALA A 54 4.99 4.51 17.40
C ALA A 54 5.96 5.60 17.84
N CYS A 55 5.42 6.77 18.13
CA CYS A 55 6.15 7.89 18.69
C CYS A 55 6.22 7.74 20.21
N PRO A 56 7.42 7.67 20.82
CA PRO A 56 7.56 7.54 22.26
C PRO A 56 7.17 8.82 23.01
N GLU A 57 7.20 9.98 22.35
CA GLU A 57 6.92 11.28 22.96
C GLU A 57 5.42 11.56 23.08
N CYS A 58 4.67 11.42 21.98
CA CYS A 58 3.25 11.78 21.94
C CYS A 58 2.30 10.58 21.83
N GLY A 59 2.83 9.35 21.79
CA GLY A 59 2.06 8.11 21.68
C GLY A 59 1.41 7.87 20.31
N HIS A 60 1.67 8.73 19.31
CA HIS A 60 1.08 8.55 17.97
C HIS A 60 1.61 7.28 17.29
N ILE A 61 0.69 6.43 16.82
CA ILE A 61 1.00 5.22 16.05
C ILE A 61 0.96 5.55 14.55
N ALA A 62 2.06 5.28 13.85
CA ALA A 62 2.19 5.47 12.40
C ALA A 62 1.72 4.22 11.66
N TYR A 63 0.40 4.11 11.46
CA TYR A 63 -0.18 2.99 10.71
C TYR A 63 0.23 3.03 9.23
N VAL A 64 0.74 1.90 8.73
CA VAL A 64 1.02 1.70 7.31
C VAL A 64 -0.10 0.88 6.71
N ASN A 65 -0.89 1.52 5.85
CA ASN A 65 -2.04 0.93 5.19
C ASN A 65 -1.74 0.70 3.70
N PRO A 66 -2.35 -0.33 3.08
CA PRO A 66 -2.31 -0.50 1.63
C PRO A 66 -2.84 0.74 0.90
N ARG A 67 -2.28 1.02 -0.29
CA ARG A 67 -2.88 1.97 -1.23
C ARG A 67 -3.73 1.20 -2.22
N LEU A 68 -5.01 1.58 -2.32
CA LEU A 68 -5.95 0.91 -3.22
C LEU A 68 -5.85 1.50 -4.63
N VAL A 69 -5.94 0.62 -5.62
CA VAL A 69 -6.00 0.95 -7.05
C VAL A 69 -7.25 0.29 -7.61
N VAL A 70 -8.00 1.04 -8.40
CA VAL A 70 -9.18 0.55 -9.13
C VAL A 70 -8.83 0.45 -10.60
N THR A 71 -9.11 -0.71 -11.21
CA THR A 71 -8.95 -0.94 -12.65
C THR A 71 -10.27 -1.38 -13.25
N THR A 72 -10.46 -1.12 -14.55
CA THR A 72 -11.66 -1.50 -15.29
C THR A 72 -11.35 -2.32 -16.53
N LEU A 73 -12.35 -3.05 -17.01
CA LEU A 73 -12.36 -3.68 -18.33
C LEU A 73 -13.58 -3.14 -19.08
N PRO A 74 -13.52 -1.92 -19.65
CA PRO A 74 -14.63 -1.38 -20.41
C PRO A 74 -14.90 -2.23 -21.64
N ILE A 75 -16.17 -2.53 -21.89
CA ILE A 75 -16.62 -3.32 -23.03
C ILE A 75 -17.44 -2.41 -23.94
N THR A 76 -17.10 -2.36 -25.23
CA THR A 76 -17.88 -1.62 -26.24
C THR A 76 -19.22 -2.32 -26.52
N ASP A 77 -20.17 -1.62 -27.14
CA ASP A 77 -21.45 -2.24 -27.55
C ASP A 77 -21.27 -3.42 -28.52
N ALA A 78 -20.13 -3.47 -29.24
CA ALA A 78 -19.75 -4.57 -30.11
C ALA A 78 -19.10 -5.77 -29.38
N GLY A 79 -18.90 -5.67 -28.05
CA GLY A 79 -18.29 -6.72 -27.23
C GLY A 79 -16.76 -6.69 -27.17
N GLU A 80 -16.12 -5.59 -27.56
CA GLU A 80 -14.66 -5.46 -27.56
C GLU A 80 -14.14 -4.89 -26.23
N ILE A 81 -12.97 -5.34 -25.78
CA ILE A 81 -12.35 -4.84 -24.55
C ILE A 81 -11.44 -3.67 -24.86
N ILE A 82 -11.63 -2.56 -24.13
CA ILE A 82 -10.76 -1.39 -24.22
C ILE A 82 -9.56 -1.57 -23.29
N LEU A 83 -8.36 -1.43 -23.85
CA LEU A 83 -7.09 -1.41 -23.14
C LEU A 83 -6.34 -0.11 -23.45
N ILE A 84 -5.44 0.29 -22.55
CA ILE A 84 -4.51 1.42 -22.76
C ILE A 84 -3.11 0.91 -23.07
N ARG A 85 -2.35 1.70 -23.84
CA ARG A 85 -0.91 1.48 -24.01
C ARG A 85 -0.13 2.39 -23.05
N ARG A 86 0.66 1.81 -22.17
CA ARG A 86 1.37 2.55 -21.10
C ARG A 86 2.38 3.55 -21.66
N GLY A 87 2.33 4.80 -21.19
CA GLY A 87 3.25 5.86 -21.60
C GLY A 87 4.51 6.02 -20.72
N ILE A 88 4.52 5.39 -19.54
CA ILE A 88 5.56 5.56 -18.51
C ILE A 88 6.04 4.20 -17.97
N GLU A 89 7.27 4.19 -17.45
CA GLU A 89 7.81 3.03 -16.73
C GLU A 89 7.19 2.88 -15.33
N PRO A 90 7.17 1.66 -14.76
CA PRO A 90 7.56 0.39 -15.39
C PRO A 90 6.56 -0.07 -16.46
N GLY A 91 7.02 -0.82 -17.45
CA GLY A 91 6.18 -1.46 -18.48
C GLY A 91 5.68 -0.50 -19.56
N LYS A 92 6.49 0.50 -19.93
CA LYS A 92 6.15 1.42 -21.03
C LYS A 92 5.95 0.63 -22.34
N GLY A 93 4.93 1.03 -23.11
CA GLY A 93 4.61 0.42 -24.40
C GLY A 93 3.80 -0.88 -24.32
N TRP A 94 3.61 -1.46 -23.13
CA TRP A 94 2.74 -2.62 -22.92
C TRP A 94 1.27 -2.23 -22.84
N TRP A 95 0.39 -3.18 -23.15
CA TRP A 95 -1.05 -3.05 -22.94
C TRP A 95 -1.41 -3.28 -21.47
N ALA A 96 -2.36 -2.50 -20.97
CA ALA A 96 -2.87 -2.61 -19.60
C ALA A 96 -4.35 -2.24 -19.53
N GLN A 97 -5.00 -2.65 -18.44
CA GLN A 97 -6.32 -2.13 -18.06
C GLN A 97 -6.22 -0.63 -17.75
N PRO A 98 -7.23 0.18 -18.10
CA PRO A 98 -7.39 1.51 -17.52
C PRO A 98 -7.51 1.40 -15.99
N GLY A 99 -6.92 2.33 -15.26
CA GLY A 99 -7.04 2.37 -13.80
C GLY A 99 -6.17 3.42 -13.13
N GLY A 100 -6.39 3.59 -11.82
CA GLY A 100 -5.74 4.60 -11.00
C GLY A 100 -5.96 4.40 -9.50
N PHE A 101 -5.32 5.23 -8.69
CA PHE A 101 -5.49 5.18 -7.23
C PHE A 101 -6.93 5.53 -6.82
N LEU A 102 -7.44 4.85 -5.80
CA LEU A 102 -8.71 5.25 -5.17
C LEU A 102 -8.46 6.50 -4.31
N GLU A 103 -9.22 7.57 -4.54
CA GLU A 103 -9.16 8.76 -3.69
C GLU A 103 -9.97 8.53 -2.40
N VAL A 104 -9.64 9.26 -1.33
CA VAL A 104 -10.22 9.04 0.01
C VAL A 104 -11.73 9.28 0.07
N ASP A 105 -12.25 10.11 -0.83
CA ASP A 105 -13.64 10.52 -0.96
C ASP A 105 -14.37 9.84 -2.13
N ASP A 106 -13.71 8.91 -2.81
CA ASP A 106 -14.31 8.12 -3.88
C ASP A 106 -15.00 6.85 -3.35
N THR A 107 -16.15 6.52 -3.94
CA THR A 107 -16.59 5.12 -3.97
C THR A 107 -15.81 4.37 -5.05
N VAL A 108 -15.69 3.04 -4.93
CA VAL A 108 -15.03 2.22 -5.97
C VAL A 108 -15.65 2.45 -7.35
N ASN A 109 -16.97 2.65 -7.43
CA ASN A 109 -17.66 2.92 -8.69
C ASN A 109 -17.33 4.29 -9.28
N LEU A 110 -17.20 5.34 -8.45
CA LEU A 110 -16.82 6.67 -8.93
C LEU A 110 -15.38 6.66 -9.47
N ALA A 111 -14.46 6.03 -8.74
CA ALA A 111 -13.08 5.87 -9.18
C ALA A 111 -12.93 5.02 -10.45
N ALA A 112 -13.84 4.08 -10.70
CA ALA A 112 -13.85 3.30 -11.92
C ALA A 112 -14.28 4.10 -13.17
N ILE A 113 -15.08 5.16 -12.99
CA ILE A 113 -15.67 5.95 -14.09
C ILE A 113 -14.81 7.16 -14.49
N ARG A 114 -14.03 7.72 -13.56
CA ARG A 114 -13.26 8.97 -13.74
C ARG A 114 -12.05 8.89 -14.69
#